data_AF-A0A963EYD9-F1
#
_entry.id   AF-A0A963EYD9-F1
#
_cell.length_a   1.000
_cell.length_b   1.000
_cell.length_c   1.000
_cell.angle_alpha   90.00
_cell.angle_beta   90.00
_cell.angle_gamma   90.00
#
_symmetry.space_group_name_H-M   'P 1'
#
loop_
_entity.id
_entity.type
_entity.pdbx_description
1 polymer ?
#
loop_
_entity_poly.entity_id
_entity_poly.type
_entity_poly.pdbx_seq_one_letter_code
_entity_poly.pdbx_strand_id
1 'polypeptide(L)' 'MRLLQLQSRHRNLDTRIAELHTYPYQNQILLQRLKKEKLRLKDMIERLKDDMIPDLNA' A
#
# COMPACT_ATOMS: atom_id res chain seq x y z
N MET A 1 11.98 4.22 12.20
CA MET A 1 12.35 3.33 11.07
C MET A 1 11.17 2.57 10.45
N ARG A 2 10.15 2.13 11.20
CA ARG A 2 9.05 1.27 10.69
C ARG A 2 8.10 1.92 9.68
N LEU A 3 7.73 3.20 9.89
CA LEU A 3 6.86 3.96 8.97
C LEU A 3 7.48 4.09 7.56
N LEU A 4 8.77 4.42 7.50
CA LEU A 4 9.52 4.56 6.25
C LEU A 4 9.56 3.24 5.46
N GLN A 5 9.74 2.11 6.15
CA GLN A 5 9.72 0.79 5.53
C GLN A 5 8.35 0.45 4.92
N LEU A 6 7.26 0.74 5.65
CA LEU A 6 5.90 0.54 5.14
C LEU A 6 5.63 1.43 3.92
N GLN A 7 6.04 2.70 3.95
CA GLN A 7 5.90 3.63 2.84
C GLN A 7 6.70 3.17 1.60
N SER A 8 7.94 2.72 1.80
CA SER A 8 8.77 2.17 0.72
C SER A 8 8.13 0.93 0.10
N ARG A 9 7.61 0.02 0.93
CA ARG A 9 6.91 -1.19 0.45
C ARG A 9 5.62 -0.85 -0.30
N HIS A 10 4.85 0.12 0.19
CA HIS A 10 3.65 0.62 -0.50
C HIS A 10 4.02 1.20 -1.87
N ARG A 11 5.08 2.01 -1.96
CA ARG A 11 5.56 2.58 -3.24
C ARG A 11 6.02 1.50 -4.22
N ASN A 12 6.70 0.47 -3.73
CA ASN A 12 7.11 -0.66 -4.57
C ASN A 12 5.92 -1.44 -5.13
N LEU A 13 4.87 -1.66 -4.32
CA LEU A 13 3.62 -2.26 -4.79
C LEU A 13 2.96 -1.38 -5.86
N ASP A 14 3.00 -0.06 -5.74
CA ASP A 14 2.50 0.87 -6.76
C ASP A 14 3.20 0.66 -8.11
N THR A 15 4.53 0.65 -8.11
CA THR A 15 5.32 0.40 -9.33
C THR A 15 4.96 -0.94 -9.96
N ARG A 16 4.87 -1.99 -9.15
CA ARG A 16 4.55 -3.34 -9.65
C ARG A 16 3.13 -3.46 -10.19
N ILE A 17 2.17 -2.77 -9.58
CA ILE A 17 0.79 -2.68 -10.08
C ILE A 17 0.78 -1.93 -11.43
N ALA A 18 1.53 -0.83 -11.55
CA ALA A 18 1.64 -0.07 -12.80
C ALA A 18 2.25 -0.90 -13.94
N GLU A 19 3.30 -1.67 -13.66
CA GLU A 19 3.89 -2.62 -14.62
C GLU A 19 2.87 -3.70 -15.04
N LEU A 20 2.15 -4.31 -14.10
CA LEU A 20 1.17 -5.35 -14.42
C LEU A 20 -0.06 -4.81 -15.17
N HIS A 21 -0.31 -3.50 -15.08
CA HIS A 21 -1.36 -2.84 -15.84
C HIS A 21 -1.06 -2.77 -17.35
N THR A 22 0.17 -3.02 -17.81
CA THR A 22 0.48 -3.11 -19.25
C THR A 22 -0.08 -4.38 -19.89
N TYR A 23 -0.32 -5.44 -19.09
CA TYR A 23 -0.91 -6.70 -19.53
C TYR A 23 -2.03 -7.16 -18.59
N PRO A 24 -3.18 -6.46 -18.58
CA PRO A 24 -4.20 -6.62 -17.54
C PRO A 24 -4.92 -7.99 -17.58
N TYR A 25 -5.14 -8.55 -18.77
CA TYR A 25 -5.84 -9.83 -18.94
C TYR A 25 -5.07 -11.03 -18.37
N GLN A 26 -3.73 -11.01 -18.44
CA GLN A 26 -2.89 -12.09 -17.90
C GLN A 26 -2.71 -11.99 -16.39
N ASN A 27 -2.86 -10.79 -15.83
CA ASN A 27 -2.45 -10.50 -14.46
C ASN A 27 -3.61 -10.12 -13.54
N GLN A 28 -4.86 -10.34 -13.93
CA GLN A 28 -6.04 -9.85 -13.20
C GLN A 28 -6.10 -10.34 -11.74
N ILE A 29 -5.83 -11.63 -11.49
CA ILE A 29 -5.80 -12.21 -10.14
C ILE A 29 -4.63 -11.62 -9.32
N LEU A 30 -3.46 -11.47 -9.94
CA LEU A 30 -2.28 -10.91 -9.28
C LEU A 30 -2.50 -9.43 -8.94
N LEU A 31 -3.05 -8.65 -9.87
CA LEU A 31 -3.43 -7.25 -9.68
C LEU A 31 -4.41 -7.09 -8.51
N GLN A 32 -5.42 -7.95 -8.41
CA GLN A 32 -6.37 -7.93 -7.28
C GLN A 32 -5.66 -8.17 -5.94
N ARG A 33 -4.75 -9.16 -5.87
CA ARG A 33 -3.97 -9.44 -4.66
C ARG A 33 -3.08 -8.26 -4.27
N LEU A 34 -2.35 -7.70 -5.22
CA LEU A 34 -1.45 -6.56 -4.97
C LEU A 34 -2.20 -5.31 -4.54
N LYS A 35 -3.36 -5.02 -5.15
CA LYS A 35 -4.23 -3.91 -4.72
C LYS A 35 -4.74 -4.10 -3.29
N LYS A 36 -5.09 -5.33 -2.91
CA LYS A 36 -5.50 -5.65 -1.53
C LYS A 36 -4.35 -5.51 -0.53
N GLU A 37 -3.14 -5.94 -0.89
CA GLU A 37 -1.95 -5.73 -0.05
C GLU A 37 -1.60 -4.24 0.07
N LYS A 38 -1.69 -3.48 -1.03
CA LYS A 38 -1.47 -2.03 -1.04
C LYS A 38 -2.44 -1.31 -0.09
N LEU A 39 -3.72 -1.67 -0.13
CA LEU A 39 -4.73 -1.12 0.80
C LEU A 39 -4.37 -1.41 2.26
N ARG A 40 -4.03 -2.66 2.59
CA ARG A 40 -3.61 -3.02 3.95
C ARG A 40 -2.38 -2.23 4.43
N LEU A 41 -1.39 -2.03 3.56
CA LEU A 41 -0.22 -1.23 3.91
C LEU A 41 -0.59 0.24 4.13
N LYS A 42 -1.51 0.78 3.33
CA LYS A 42 -2.05 2.13 3.54
C LYS A 42 -2.71 2.24 4.92
N ASP A 43 -3.60 1.32 5.26
CA ASP A 43 -4.31 1.31 6.56
C ASP A 43 -3.32 1.21 7.74
N MET A 44 -2.28 0.38 7.59
CA MET A 44 -1.22 0.26 8.61
C MET A 44 -0.39 1.54 8.73
N ILE A 45 -0.11 2.23 7.62
CA ILE A 45 0.61 3.52 7.61
C ILE A 45 -0.24 4.59 8.28
N GLU A 46 -1.54 4.65 8.00
CA GLU A 46 -2.46 5.61 8.61
C GLU A 46 -2.54 5.38 10.13
N ARG A 47 -2.79 4.13 10.58
CA ARG A 47 -2.75 3.82 12.02
C ARG A 47 -1.44 4.17 12.71
N LEU A 48 -0.30 3.86 12.08
CA LEU A 48 1.01 4.21 12.65
C LEU A 48 1.28 5.72 12.67
N LYS A 49 0.68 6.49 11.74
CA LYS A 49 0.75 7.94 11.76
C LYS A 49 -0.14 8.51 12.85
N ASP A 50 -1.35 7.97 13.01
CA ASP A 50 -2.32 8.37 14.04
C ASP A 50 -1.76 8.05 15.44
N ASP A 51 -1.15 6.88 15.66
CA ASP A 51 -0.45 6.56 16.92
C ASP A 51 0.71 7.52 17.21
N MET A 52 1.31 8.12 16.18
CA MET A 52 2.46 9.04 16.31
C MET A 52 2.04 10.51 16.43
N ILE A 53 0.81 10.84 16.02
CA ILE A 53 0.18 12.16 16.17
C ILE A 53 -1.05 11.92 17.05
N PRO A 54 -0.91 11.93 18.38
CA PRO A 54 -1.96 11.44 19.30
C PRO A 54 -3.23 12.31 19.36
N ASP A 55 -3.44 13.22 18.41
CA ASP A 55 -4.59 14.10 18.36
C ASP A 55 -4.82 14.54 16.92
N LEU A 56 -5.93 14.10 16.32
CA LEU A 56 -6.68 14.73 15.23
C LEU A 56 -7.69 13.71 14.70
N ASN A 57 -8.79 13.50 15.45
CA ASN A 57 -10.15 13.20 14.98
C ASN A 57 -10.99 12.70 16.18
N ALA A 58 -11.43 13.65 17.02
CA ALA A 58 -12.66 13.57 17.80
C ALA A 58 -13.80 14.26 17.01
#